data_AF-A0A7S0F0U4-F1
#
_entry.id   AF-A0A7S0F0U4-F1
#
_cell.length_a   1.000
_cell.length_b   1.000
_cell.length_c   1.000
_cell.angle_alpha   90.00
_cell.angle_beta   90.00
_cell.angle_gamma   90.00
#
_symmetry.space_group_name_H-M   'P 1'
#
loop_
_entity.id
_entity.type
_entity.pdbx_description
1 polymer ?
#
loop_
_entity_poly.entity_id
_entity_poly.type
_entity_poly.pdbx_seq_one_letter_code
_entity_poly.pdbx_strand_id
1 'polypeptide(L)'
;ASVHVFSPGDDAACASVAASIFSTNGGKVPTNHGQFVSSRHALLFKPGAYSCAVPVGFYTQVLGLGSSPDDVVFTDSKGVYSEQGAALPTIGALDSFWRSAEN
;
A
#
# COMPACT_ATOMS: atom_id res chain seq x y z
N ALA A 1 -7.72 12.37 -4.32
CA ALA A 1 -8.01 11.47 -5.45
C ALA A 1 -7.99 10.02 -4.94
N SER A 2 -8.69 9.10 -5.59
CA SER A 2 -8.69 7.67 -5.22
C SER A 2 -7.68 6.85 -6.03
N VAL A 3 -7.17 7.38 -7.15
CA VAL A 3 -6.16 6.72 -7.98
C VAL A 3 -4.91 7.59 -8.01
N HIS A 4 -3.77 6.96 -7.79
CA HIS A 4 -2.46 7.59 -7.77
C HIS A 4 -1.55 6.83 -8.75
N VAL A 5 -0.92 7.56 -9.68
CA VAL A 5 -0.02 6.96 -10.68
C VAL A 5 1.37 7.52 -10.45
N PHE A 6 2.33 6.63 -10.24
CA PHE A 6 3.73 6.97 -10.02
C PHE A 6 4.56 6.58 -11.26
N SER A 7 5.52 7.43 -11.57
CA SER A 7 6.60 7.15 -12.52
C SER A 7 7.91 7.01 -11.75
N PRO A 8 8.94 6.37 -12.32
CA PRO A 8 10.26 6.33 -11.70
C PRO A 8 10.76 7.75 -11.38
N GLY A 9 11.22 7.96 -10.14
CA GLY A 9 11.59 9.28 -9.60
C GLY A 9 10.54 9.91 -8.68
N ASP A 10 9.31 9.38 -8.61
CA ASP A 10 8.25 9.87 -7.74
C ASP A 10 8.31 9.31 -6.30
N ASP A 11 9.47 8.84 -5.83
CA ASP A 11 9.61 8.10 -4.55
C ASP A 11 9.06 8.88 -3.34
N ALA A 12 9.32 10.19 -3.28
CA ALA A 12 8.82 11.04 -2.20
C ALA A 12 7.29 11.19 -2.24
N ALA A 13 6.71 11.26 -3.44
CA ALA A 13 5.26 11.31 -3.63
C ALA A 13 4.64 9.94 -3.29
N CYS A 14 5.26 8.85 -3.72
CA CYS A 14 4.85 7.48 -3.36
C CYS A 14 4.80 7.31 -1.83
N ALA A 15 5.90 7.63 -1.14
CA ALA A 15 5.99 7.47 0.31
C ALA A 15 4.94 8.32 1.06
N SER A 16 4.79 9.59 0.68
CA SER A 16 3.83 10.49 1.33
C SER A 16 2.37 10.08 1.09
N VAL A 17 2.02 9.69 -0.14
CA VAL A 17 0.67 9.22 -0.49
C VAL A 17 0.37 7.89 0.20
N ALA A 18 1.28 6.92 0.16
CA ALA A 18 1.09 5.63 0.79
C ALA A 18 0.90 5.77 2.31
N ALA A 19 1.72 6.60 2.97
CA ALA A 19 1.57 6.89 4.40
C ALA A 19 0.23 7.57 4.71
N SER A 20 -0.19 8.54 3.89
CA SER A 20 -1.47 9.22 4.07
C SER A 20 -2.64 8.26 3.96
N ILE A 21 -2.65 7.39 2.95
CA ILE A 21 -3.70 6.37 2.78
C ILE A 21 -3.70 5.40 3.95
N PHE A 22 -2.52 4.90 4.33
CA PHE A 22 -2.40 3.94 5.42
C PHE A 22 -2.88 4.50 6.77
N SER A 23 -2.78 5.81 6.99
CA SER A 23 -3.29 6.47 8.22
C SER A 23 -4.82 6.51 8.35
N THR A 24 -5.56 6.27 7.25
CA THR A 24 -7.03 6.22 7.27
C THR A 24 -7.57 4.82 7.00
N ASN A 25 -6.86 4.06 6.17
CA ASN A 25 -7.29 2.78 5.65
C ASN A 25 -6.53 1.60 6.28
N GLY A 26 -5.61 1.83 7.21
CA GLY A 26 -4.81 0.78 7.81
C GLY A 26 -4.25 1.21 9.16
N GLY A 27 -3.05 0.71 9.45
CA GLY A 27 -2.31 1.05 10.65
C GLY A 27 -3.06 0.72 11.94
N LYS A 28 -2.78 1.51 12.98
CA LYS A 28 -3.34 1.34 14.34
C LYS A 28 -4.42 2.38 14.67
N VAL A 29 -4.67 3.29 13.73
CA VAL A 29 -5.58 4.42 13.82
C VAL A 29 -6.14 4.64 12.42
N PRO A 30 -7.45 4.92 12.23
CA PRO A 30 -8.51 5.14 13.23
C PRO A 30 -9.03 3.84 13.86
N THR A 31 -10.06 3.93 14.71
CA THR A 31 -10.74 2.77 15.33
C THR A 31 -11.05 1.69 14.28
N ASN A 32 -10.80 0.43 14.63
CA ASN A 32 -10.88 -0.73 13.73
C ASN A 32 -9.92 -0.68 12.54
N HIS A 33 -8.84 0.11 12.60
CA HIS A 33 -7.74 0.10 11.61
C HIS A 33 -8.19 0.40 10.18
N GLY A 34 -9.28 1.16 10.01
CA GLY A 34 -9.84 1.43 8.70
C GLY A 34 -10.73 0.31 8.13
N GLN A 35 -11.04 -0.76 8.87
CA GLN A 35 -11.81 -1.91 8.39
C GLN A 35 -13.17 -1.54 7.78
N PHE A 36 -13.82 -0.51 8.31
CA PHE A 36 -15.18 -0.12 7.89
C PHE A 36 -15.23 1.26 7.21
N VAL A 37 -14.11 1.78 6.72
CA VAL A 37 -14.08 3.07 6.00
C VAL A 37 -14.62 2.92 4.58
N SER A 38 -15.15 4.02 4.03
CA SER A 38 -15.67 4.07 2.66
C SER A 38 -14.63 4.46 1.60
N SER A 39 -13.48 5.01 2.02
CA SER A 39 -12.38 5.39 1.12
C SER A 39 -11.80 4.17 0.41
N ARG A 40 -11.47 4.34 -0.87
CA ARG A 40 -10.89 3.33 -1.76
C ARG A 40 -9.70 3.93 -2.47
N HIS A 41 -8.61 3.18 -2.54
CA HIS A 41 -7.37 3.68 -3.13
C HIS A 41 -6.72 2.66 -4.08
N ALA A 42 -6.19 3.16 -5.19
CA ALA A 42 -5.34 2.39 -6.11
C ALA A 42 -4.04 3.15 -6.33
N LEU A 43 -2.91 2.46 -6.11
CA LEU A 43 -1.56 2.95 -6.33
C LEU A 43 -0.99 2.19 -7.53
N LEU A 44 -0.79 2.90 -8.63
CA LEU A 44 -0.35 2.35 -9.91
C LEU A 44 1.08 2.78 -10.18
N PHE A 45 1.93 1.85 -10.58
CA PHE A 45 3.36 2.06 -10.77
C PHE A 45 3.71 1.76 -12.22
N LYS A 46 4.19 2.78 -12.96
CA LYS A 46 4.74 2.56 -14.30
C LYS A 46 6.01 1.72 -14.24
N PRO A 47 6.42 1.04 -15.32
CA PRO A 47 7.67 0.31 -15.38
C PRO A 47 8.88 1.11 -14.88
N GLY A 48 9.68 0.50 -13.99
CA GLY A 48 10.91 1.03 -13.42
C GLY A 48 11.11 0.65 -11.96
N ALA A 49 12.05 1.35 -11.31
CA ALA A 49 12.46 1.09 -9.93
C ALA A 49 11.96 2.17 -8.96
N TYR A 50 11.52 1.74 -7.78
CA TYR A 50 10.94 2.61 -6.73
C TYR A 50 11.60 2.34 -5.39
N SER A 51 12.11 3.40 -4.76
CA SER A 51 12.71 3.37 -3.42
C SER A 51 11.74 3.93 -2.37
N CYS A 52 10.48 3.51 -2.42
CA CYS A 52 9.46 3.84 -1.43
C CYS A 52 8.88 2.57 -0.78
N ALA A 53 8.57 2.67 0.51
CA ALA A 53 7.81 1.66 1.23
C ALA A 53 6.31 1.91 1.05
N VAL A 54 5.54 0.87 0.73
CA VAL A 54 4.09 0.94 0.48
C VAL A 54 3.36 0.06 1.50
N PRO A 55 2.97 0.61 2.67
CA PRO A 55 2.12 -0.09 3.62
C PRO A 55 0.68 -0.18 3.08
N VAL A 56 0.20 -1.40 2.87
CA VAL A 56 -1.11 -1.68 2.29
C VAL A 56 -2.12 -1.99 3.39
N GLY A 57 -3.07 -1.07 3.57
CA GLY A 57 -4.23 -1.23 4.45
C GLY A 57 -5.46 -1.79 3.72
N PHE A 58 -6.61 -1.75 4.39
CA PHE A 58 -7.91 -2.06 3.81
C PHE A 58 -8.23 -1.18 2.59
N TYR A 59 -8.93 -1.79 1.65
CA TYR A 59 -9.44 -1.16 0.44
C TYR A 59 -8.39 -0.40 -0.38
N THR A 60 -7.16 -0.91 -0.33
CA THR A 60 -6.01 -0.37 -1.05
C THR A 60 -5.51 -1.42 -2.02
N GLN A 61 -5.31 -1.00 -3.27
CA GLN A 61 -4.82 -1.82 -4.36
C GLN A 61 -3.46 -1.28 -4.79
N VAL A 62 -2.48 -2.16 -4.98
CA VAL A 62 -1.17 -1.83 -5.53
C VAL A 62 -1.01 -2.56 -6.86
N LEU A 63 -0.75 -1.83 -7.94
CA LEU A 63 -0.69 -2.39 -9.29
C LEU A 63 0.59 -1.95 -10.01
N GLY A 64 1.34 -2.92 -10.52
CA GLY A 64 2.31 -2.67 -11.58
C GLY A 64 1.59 -2.44 -12.91
N LEU A 65 2.07 -1.49 -13.71
CA LEU A 65 1.61 -1.24 -15.08
C LEU A 65 2.57 -1.84 -16.11
N GLY A 66 3.32 -2.87 -15.69
CA GLY A 66 4.23 -3.63 -16.52
C GLY A 66 3.51 -4.64 -17.39
N SER A 67 4.20 -5.07 -18.45
CA SER A 67 3.80 -6.27 -19.20
C SER A 67 4.25 -7.56 -18.50
N SER A 68 5.28 -7.44 -17.65
CA SER A 68 5.85 -8.48 -16.80
C SER A 68 5.94 -7.99 -15.36
N PRO A 69 5.79 -8.87 -14.34
CA PRO A 69 6.01 -8.51 -12.94
C PRO A 69 7.41 -7.94 -12.65
N ASP A 70 8.39 -8.27 -13.50
CA ASP A 70 9.76 -7.76 -13.39
C ASP A 70 9.90 -6.29 -13.87
N ASP A 71 8.89 -5.76 -14.56
CA ASP A 71 8.94 -4.39 -15.09
C ASP A 71 8.80 -3.34 -13.98
N VAL A 72 8.27 -3.70 -12.80
CA VAL A 72 8.07 -2.80 -11.65
C VAL A 72 8.77 -3.38 -10.42
N VAL A 73 9.85 -2.75 -10.00
CA VAL A 73 10.69 -3.25 -8.90
C VAL A 73 10.71 -2.26 -7.75
N PHE A 74 10.44 -2.74 -6.54
CA PHE A 74 10.62 -1.97 -5.31
C PHE A 74 11.99 -2.29 -4.71
N THR A 75 12.84 -1.27 -4.59
CA THR A 75 14.20 -1.39 -4.04
C THR A 75 14.28 -1.01 -2.56
N ASP A 76 13.23 -0.41 -2.01
CA ASP A 76 13.11 -0.20 -0.57
C ASP A 76 13.08 -1.54 0.16
N SER A 77 13.76 -1.62 1.31
CA SER A 77 13.84 -2.84 2.13
C SER A 77 12.48 -3.44 2.53
N LYS A 78 11.43 -2.62 2.63
CA LYS A 78 10.07 -3.09 2.92
C LYS A 78 9.23 -3.32 1.67
N GLY A 79 9.54 -2.62 0.57
CA GLY A 79 8.77 -2.64 -0.66
C GLY A 79 7.26 -2.47 -0.44
N VAL A 80 6.46 -3.31 -1.08
CA VAL A 80 5.01 -3.40 -0.86
C VAL A 80 4.73 -4.42 0.25
N TYR A 81 4.08 -3.99 1.33
CA TYR A 81 3.89 -4.84 2.50
C TYR A 81 2.59 -4.56 3.23
N SER A 82 2.19 -5.48 4.11
CA SER A 82 0.96 -5.40 4.90
C SER A 82 1.27 -5.62 6.36
N GLU A 83 0.84 -4.70 7.22
CA GLU A 83 0.91 -4.87 8.68
C GLU A 83 -0.36 -5.52 9.22
N GLN A 84 -0.23 -6.27 10.31
CA GLN A 84 -1.37 -6.75 11.10
C GLN A 84 -2.00 -5.62 11.92
N GLY A 85 -3.29 -5.73 12.26
CA GLY A 85 -4.01 -4.69 12.99
C GLY A 85 -3.55 -4.47 14.43
N ALA A 86 -2.97 -5.46 15.10
CA ALA A 86 -2.65 -5.33 16.53
C ALA A 86 -1.20 -4.88 16.81
N ALA A 87 -1.03 -4.07 17.86
CA ALA A 87 0.28 -3.70 18.40
C ALA A 87 1.00 -4.84 19.13
N LEU A 88 0.25 -5.89 19.50
CA LEU A 88 0.78 -7.08 20.16
C LEU A 88 0.99 -8.18 19.12
N PRO A 89 2.17 -8.83 19.09
CA PRO A 89 2.47 -9.92 18.17
C PRO A 89 1.56 -11.15 18.36
N THR A 90 0.84 -11.23 19.47
CA THR A 90 -0.06 -12.33 19.84
C THR A 90 -1.48 -12.22 19.29
N ILE A 91 -1.88 -11.08 18.73
CA ILE A 91 -3.18 -10.90 18.08
C ILE A 91 -2.91 -10.73 16.57
N GLY A 92 -3.18 -11.80 15.81
CA GLY A 92 -2.65 -12.00 14.45
C GLY A 92 -3.41 -11.30 13.31
N ALA A 93 -3.10 -11.70 12.07
CA ALA A 93 -3.65 -11.17 10.81
C ALA A 93 -5.08 -11.65 10.47
N LEU A 94 -5.91 -11.91 11.49
CA LEU A 94 -7.26 -12.47 11.32
C LEU A 94 -8.26 -11.48 10.70
N ASP A 95 -7.89 -10.20 10.61
CA ASP A 95 -8.69 -9.12 10.06
C ASP A 95 -8.01 -8.44 8.85
N SER A 96 -6.94 -9.01 8.28
CA SER A 96 -6.18 -8.42 7.16
C SER A 96 -6.87 -8.63 5.80
N PHE A 97 -8.07 -8.06 5.63
CA PHE A 97 -8.91 -8.26 4.44
C PHE A 97 -8.82 -7.10 3.43
N TRP A 98 -9.48 -7.33 2.28
CA TRP A 98 -9.82 -6.34 1.26
C TRP A 98 -8.65 -5.50 0.75
N ARG A 99 -7.53 -6.14 0.41
CA ARG A 99 -6.36 -5.50 -0.19
C ARG A 99 -5.81 -6.37 -1.31
N SER A 100 -5.11 -5.76 -2.27
CA SER A 100 -4.51 -6.48 -3.40
C SER A 100 -3.15 -5.91 -3.78
N ALA A 101 -2.29 -6.78 -4.31
CA ALA A 101 -1.04 -6.45 -4.98
C ALA A 101 -0.97 -7.31 -6.26
N GLU A 102 -0.82 -6.68 -7.43
CA GLU A 102 -0.87 -7.35 -8.73
C GLU A 102 0.09 -6.72 -9.74
N ASN A 103 0.46 -7.52 -10.75
CA ASN A 103 0.94 -7.08 -12.06
C ASN A 103 0.55 -8.11 -13.13
#